data_AF-H2DQG0-F1
#
_entry.id   AF-H2DQG0-F1
#
_cell.length_a   1.000
_cell.length_b   1.000
_cell.length_c   1.000
_cell.angle_alpha   90.00
_cell.angle_beta   90.00
_cell.angle_gamma   90.00
#
_symmetry.space_group_name_H-M   'P 1'
#
loop_
_entity.id
_entity.type
_entity.pdbx_description
1 polymer ?
#
loop_
_entity_poly.entity_id
_entity_poly.type
_entity_poly.pdbx_seq_one_letter_code
_entity_poly.pdbx_strand_id
1 'polypeptide(L)'
;DIHTAYISHISHITSYALANTVLEKEKEEDTIFQLASTGFSSTVRLAKSHPEMWVPIFRQNKENVLDVLNEHISQLRKFKSALEKENYEYLEELILKANKIRGILK
;
A
#
# COMPACT_ATOMS: atom_id res chain seq x y z
N ASP A 1 13.05 -5.56 14.09
CA ASP A 1 12.80 -6.83 13.37
C ASP A 1 12.32 -6.50 11.96
N ILE A 2 13.02 -7.00 10.94
CA ILE A 2 12.72 -6.78 9.53
C ILE A 2 11.44 -7.51 9.09
N HIS A 3 11.12 -8.66 9.69
CA HIS A 3 9.90 -9.41 9.40
C HIS A 3 8.66 -8.63 9.85
N THR A 4 8.71 -7.97 11.01
CA THR A 4 7.63 -7.07 11.47
C THR A 4 7.46 -5.86 10.54
N ALA A 5 8.56 -5.35 9.95
CA ALA A 5 8.49 -4.26 8.98
C ALA A 5 7.75 -4.67 7.69
N TYR A 6 8.06 -5.85 7.15
CA TYR A 6 7.44 -6.40 5.94
C TYR A 6 5.99 -6.85 6.11
N ILE A 7 5.64 -7.41 7.27
CA ILE A 7 4.32 -8.04 7.46
C ILE A 7 3.31 -7.04 8.07
N SER A 8 3.76 -6.16 8.96
CA SER A 8 2.88 -5.28 9.73
C SER A 8 3.05 -3.80 9.39
N HIS A 9 4.26 -3.25 9.50
CA HIS A 9 4.44 -1.79 9.44
C HIS A 9 4.15 -1.22 8.05
N ILE A 10 4.64 -1.87 6.99
CA ILE A 10 4.40 -1.39 5.62
C ILE A 10 2.92 -1.42 5.26
N SER A 11 2.17 -2.43 5.70
CA SER A 11 0.73 -2.55 5.46
C SER A 11 -0.04 -1.35 6.04
N HIS A 12 0.36 -0.86 7.22
CA HIS A 12 -0.21 0.37 7.79
C HIS A 12 0.15 1.60 6.95
N ILE A 13 1.42 1.78 6.59
CA ILE A 13 1.85 2.93 5.77
C ILE A 13 1.13 2.95 4.42
N THR A 14 1.06 1.82 3.71
CA THR A 14 0.35 1.70 2.43
C THR A 14 -1.13 2.02 2.59
N SER A 15 -1.77 1.55 3.67
CA SER A 15 -3.17 1.88 3.96
C SER A 15 -3.38 3.37 4.21
N TYR A 16 -2.51 4.03 4.99
CA TYR A 16 -2.57 5.48 5.22
C TYR A 16 -2.35 6.26 3.92
N ALA A 17 -1.35 5.88 3.12
CA ALA A 17 -1.03 6.54 1.86
C ALA A 17 -2.18 6.43 0.85
N LEU A 18 -2.82 5.27 0.75
CA LEU A 18 -3.97 5.06 -0.12
C LEU A 18 -5.18 5.90 0.34
N ALA A 19 -5.45 5.96 1.65
CA ALA A 19 -6.51 6.80 2.19
C ALA A 19 -6.26 8.28 1.89
N ASN A 20 -5.04 8.78 2.13
CA ASN A 20 -4.66 10.15 1.81
C ASN A 20 -4.78 10.47 0.32
N THR A 21 -4.41 9.52 -0.55
CA THR A 21 -4.53 9.69 -2.01
C THR A 21 -5.99 9.93 -2.42
N VAL A 22 -6.93 9.17 -1.84
CA VAL A 22 -8.36 9.35 -2.12
C VAL A 22 -8.85 10.69 -1.58
N LEU A 23 -8.50 11.04 -0.34
CA LEU A 23 -8.88 12.34 0.25
C LEU A 23 -8.33 13.54 -0.52
N GLU A 24 -7.18 13.40 -1.19
CA GLU A 24 -6.58 14.47 -1.99
C GLU A 24 -7.17 14.57 -3.40
N LYS A 25 -7.56 13.43 -4.00
CA LYS A 25 -8.10 13.37 -5.37
C LYS A 25 -9.61 13.56 -5.45
N GLU A 26 -10.34 13.00 -4.51
CA GLU A 26 -11.80 13.12 -4.42
C GLU A 26 -12.14 14.16 -3.36
N LYS A 27 -12.66 15.32 -3.79
CA LYS A 27 -13.06 16.41 -2.89
C LYS A 27 -14.55 16.37 -2.54
N GLU A 28 -15.33 15.59 -3.27
CA GLU A 28 -16.76 15.43 -3.01
C GLU A 28 -16.99 14.30 -2.00
N GLU A 29 -17.59 14.64 -0.87
CA GLU A 29 -17.87 13.70 0.23
C GLU A 29 -18.70 12.51 -0.27
N ASP A 30 -19.68 12.75 -1.14
CA ASP A 30 -20.55 11.70 -1.70
C ASP A 30 -19.75 10.64 -2.49
N THR A 31 -18.72 11.04 -3.24
CA THR A 31 -17.83 10.12 -3.95
C THR A 31 -16.96 9.33 -2.98
N ILE A 32 -16.49 9.95 -1.89
CA ILE A 32 -15.75 9.26 -0.83
C ILE A 32 -16.65 8.22 -0.13
N PHE A 33 -17.91 8.56 0.16
CA PHE A 33 -18.88 7.65 0.77
C PHE A 33 -19.24 6.47 -0.15
N GLN A 34 -19.37 6.72 -1.46
CA GLN A 34 -19.55 5.65 -2.45
C GLN A 34 -18.33 4.72 -2.49
N LEU A 35 -17.11 5.27 -2.53
CA LEU A 35 -15.88 4.46 -2.45
C LEU A 35 -15.84 3.64 -1.16
N ALA A 36 -16.21 4.22 -0.01
CA ALA A 36 -16.29 3.51 1.26
C ALA A 36 -17.30 2.34 1.27
N SER A 37 -18.27 2.35 0.37
CA SER A 37 -19.26 1.28 0.18
C SER A 37 -18.75 0.15 -0.74
N THR A 38 -17.56 0.32 -1.34
CA THR A 38 -16.88 -0.69 -2.19
C THR A 38 -15.74 -1.40 -1.43
N GLY A 39 -15.05 -2.33 -2.10
CA GLY A 39 -13.84 -3.01 -1.59
C GLY A 39 -12.68 -2.07 -1.18
N PHE A 40 -12.80 -0.77 -1.40
CA PHE A 40 -11.89 0.22 -0.85
C PHE A 40 -11.85 0.22 0.68
N SER A 41 -12.99 0.14 1.38
CA SER A 41 -13.04 0.18 2.85
C SER A 41 -12.26 -0.97 3.51
N SER A 42 -12.29 -2.17 2.92
CA SER A 42 -11.47 -3.29 3.37
C SER A 42 -9.99 -3.08 3.05
N THR A 43 -9.67 -2.44 1.93
CA THR A 43 -8.29 -2.13 1.50
C THR A 43 -7.63 -1.09 2.41
N VAL A 44 -8.36 -0.04 2.83
CA VAL A 44 -7.84 1.01 3.73
C VAL A 44 -8.14 0.76 5.21
N ARG A 45 -8.55 -0.45 5.60
CA ARG A 45 -8.99 -0.76 6.97
C ARG A 45 -7.98 -0.34 8.04
N LEU A 46 -6.68 -0.47 7.76
CA LEU A 46 -5.61 -0.16 8.72
C LEU A 46 -5.41 1.34 8.93
N ALA A 47 -5.87 2.19 8.00
CA ALA A 47 -5.75 3.64 8.10
C ALA A 47 -6.58 4.23 9.26
N LYS A 48 -7.52 3.46 9.82
CA LYS A 48 -8.33 3.83 10.99
C LYS A 48 -7.58 3.64 12.33
N SER A 49 -6.35 3.12 12.29
CA SER A 49 -5.56 2.89 13.51
C SER A 49 -4.94 4.17 14.07
N HIS A 50 -4.69 4.19 15.38
CA HIS A 50 -4.40 5.41 16.13
C HIS A 50 -2.95 5.90 15.89
N PRO A 51 -2.73 7.19 15.58
CA PRO A 51 -1.39 7.72 15.32
C PRO A 51 -0.47 7.64 16.55
N GLU A 52 -1.03 7.78 17.75
CA GLU A 52 -0.30 7.66 19.03
C GLU A 52 0.37 6.30 19.21
N MET A 53 -0.20 5.25 18.61
CA MET A 53 0.37 3.91 18.62
C MET A 53 1.43 3.73 17.54
N TRP A 54 1.13 4.17 16.31
CA TRP A 54 1.96 3.83 15.14
C TRP A 54 3.19 4.73 14.95
N VAL A 55 3.13 6.01 15.33
CA VAL A 55 4.29 6.91 15.20
C VAL A 55 5.47 6.43 16.05
N PRO A 56 5.32 6.04 17.33
CA PRO A 56 6.41 5.44 18.11
C PRO A 56 6.95 4.14 17.49
N ILE A 57 6.08 3.26 16.98
CA ILE A 57 6.47 1.99 16.33
C ILE A 57 7.33 2.25 15.10
N PHE A 58 6.93 3.17 14.23
CA PHE A 58 7.72 3.55 13.06
C PHE A 58 9.04 4.21 13.47
N ARG A 59 9.05 5.04 14.51
CA ARG A 59 10.27 5.65 15.03
C ARG A 59 11.25 4.61 15.56
N GLN A 60 10.77 3.62 16.31
CA GLN A 60 11.58 2.58 16.91
C GLN A 60 12.20 1.64 15.86
N ASN A 61 11.49 1.35 14.76
CA ASN A 61 11.95 0.45 13.70
C ASN A 61 12.30 1.20 12.39
N LYS A 62 12.71 2.47 12.49
CA LYS A 62 12.83 3.40 11.37
C LYS A 62 13.64 2.86 10.20
N GLU A 63 14.82 2.29 10.45
CA GLU A 63 15.73 1.84 9.40
C GLU A 63 15.11 0.71 8.56
N ASN A 64 14.55 -0.30 9.21
CA ASN A 64 13.85 -1.39 8.52
C ASN A 64 12.60 -0.89 7.80
N VAL A 65 11.85 0.04 8.40
CA VAL A 65 10.66 0.63 7.76
C VAL A 65 11.06 1.40 6.50
N LEU A 66 12.16 2.15 6.53
CA LEU A 66 12.65 2.89 5.36
C LEU A 66 13.08 1.94 4.24
N ASP A 67 13.80 0.87 4.55
CA ASP A 67 14.23 -0.12 3.57
C ASP A 67 13.03 -0.77 2.85
N VAL A 68 12.06 -1.27 3.63
CA VAL A 68 10.83 -1.86 3.08
C VAL A 68 9.99 -0.84 2.30
N LEU A 69 9.89 0.40 2.79
CA LEU A 69 9.16 1.46 2.11
C LEU A 69 9.79 1.81 0.76
N ASN A 70 11.12 1.86 0.68
CA ASN A 70 11.82 2.09 -0.58
C ASN A 70 11.55 1.00 -1.60
N GLU A 71 11.57 -0.28 -1.18
CA GLU A 71 11.22 -1.39 -2.08
C GLU A 71 9.75 -1.29 -2.52
N HIS A 72 8.83 -0.95 -1.60
CA HIS A 72 7.43 -0.78 -1.97
C HIS A 72 7.23 0.36 -2.98
N ILE A 73 7.87 1.50 -2.77
CA ILE A 73 7.88 2.63 -3.73
C ILE A 73 8.44 2.18 -5.09
N SER A 74 9.51 1.38 -5.10
CA SER A 74 10.09 0.81 -6.32
C SER A 74 9.08 -0.05 -7.08
N GLN A 75 8.32 -0.90 -6.38
CA GLN A 75 7.24 -1.68 -7.00
C GLN A 75 6.15 -0.78 -7.60
N LEU A 76 5.67 0.22 -6.85
CA LEU A 76 4.67 1.17 -7.37
C LEU A 76 5.17 1.93 -8.61
N ARG A 77 6.44 2.33 -8.64
CA ARG A 77 7.07 2.97 -9.81
C ARG A 77 7.14 2.05 -11.02
N LYS A 78 7.36 0.75 -10.84
CA LYS A 78 7.34 -0.23 -11.95
C LYS A 78 5.95 -0.31 -12.57
N PHE A 79 4.90 -0.42 -11.76
CA PHE A 79 3.50 -0.38 -12.24
C PHE A 79 3.19 0.92 -12.97
N LYS A 80 3.52 2.07 -12.37
CA LYS A 80 3.35 3.38 -13.00
C LYS A 80 4.07 3.46 -14.35
N SER A 81 5.34 3.04 -14.42
CA SER A 81 6.11 3.07 -15.67
C SER A 81 5.56 2.11 -16.73
N ALA A 82 4.99 0.96 -16.35
CA ALA A 82 4.37 0.05 -17.30
C ALA A 82 3.15 0.71 -17.96
N LEU A 83 2.30 1.37 -17.16
CA LEU A 83 1.14 2.12 -17.63
C LEU A 83 1.52 3.33 -18.50
N GLU A 84 2.49 4.15 -18.06
CA GLU A 84 2.93 5.35 -18.81
C GLU A 84 3.53 5.01 -20.18
N LYS A 85 4.08 3.80 -20.33
CA LYS A 85 4.70 3.33 -21.58
C LYS A 85 3.79 2.40 -22.37
N GLU A 86 2.56 2.18 -21.92
CA GLU A 86 1.62 1.22 -22.51
C GLU A 86 2.21 -0.20 -22.69
N ASN A 87 3.14 -0.59 -21.81
CA ASN A 87 3.79 -1.91 -21.85
C ASN A 87 2.95 -2.90 -21.02
N TYR A 88 1.89 -3.41 -21.64
CA TYR A 88 0.93 -4.29 -21.00
C TYR A 88 1.48 -5.69 -20.75
N GLU A 89 2.43 -6.16 -21.55
CA GLU A 89 3.14 -7.42 -21.31
C GLU A 89 3.90 -7.37 -19.98
N TYR A 90 4.67 -6.30 -19.74
CA TYR A 90 5.39 -6.13 -18.48
C TYR A 90 4.43 -5.91 -17.29
N LEU A 91 3.31 -5.21 -17.51
CA LEU A 91 2.27 -5.08 -16.49
C LEU A 91 1.71 -6.46 -16.08
N GLU A 92 1.41 -7.32 -17.05
CA GLU A 92 0.96 -8.70 -16.80
C GLU A 92 2.03 -9.50 -16.04
N GLU A 93 3.31 -9.41 -16.44
CA GLU A 93 4.40 -10.06 -15.73
C GLU A 93 4.50 -9.64 -14.26
N LEU A 94 4.35 -8.34 -13.96
CA LEU A 94 4.34 -7.82 -12.60
C LEU A 94 3.19 -8.42 -11.78
N ILE A 95 1.99 -8.52 -12.36
CA ILE A 95 0.81 -9.11 -11.71
C ILE A 95 1.02 -10.61 -11.47
N LEU A 96 1.47 -11.35 -12.48
CA LEU A 96 1.75 -12.79 -12.37
C LEU A 96 2.83 -13.07 -11.32
N LYS A 97 3.85 -12.24 -11.24
CA LYS A 97 4.88 -12.33 -10.20
C LYS A 97 4.28 -12.12 -8.81
N ALA A 98 3.39 -11.14 -8.62
CA ALA A 98 2.71 -10.92 -7.35
C ALA A 98 1.80 -12.10 -6.97
N ASN A 99 1.08 -12.69 -7.94
CA ASN A 99 0.17 -13.83 -7.71
C ASN A 99 0.87 -15.08 -7.17
N LYS A 100 2.20 -15.21 -7.32
CA LYS A 100 2.98 -16.31 -6.73
C LYS A 100 2.86 -16.38 -5.20
N ILE A 101 2.47 -15.26 -4.55
CA ILE A 101 2.21 -15.23 -3.10
C ILE A 101 1.15 -16.26 -2.66
N ARG A 102 0.19 -16.61 -3.53
CA ARG A 102 -0.83 -17.64 -3.27
C ARG A 102 -0.23 -19.01 -2.98
N GLY A 103 0.91 -19.34 -3.60
CA GLY A 103 1.62 -20.60 -3.35
C GLY A 103 2.37 -20.63 -2.02
N ILE A 104 2.66 -19.46 -1.45
CA ILE A 104 3.41 -19.29 -0.21
C ILE A 104 2.47 -19.26 1.00
N LEU A 105 1.29 -18.64 0.87
CA LEU A 105 0.31 -18.47 1.96
C LEU A 105 -0.64 -19.67 2.15
N LYS A 106 -0.17 -20.91 1.93
CA LYS A 106 -0.99 -22.12 2.15
C LYS A 106 -1.31 -22.35 3.63
#